data_AF-A0A3Q9VYH5-F1
#
_entry.id   AF-A0A3Q9VYH5-F1
#
_cell.length_a   1.000
_cell.length_b   1.000
_cell.length_c   1.000
_cell.angle_alpha   90.00
_cell.angle_beta   90.00
_cell.angle_gamma   90.00
#
_symmetry.space_group_name_H-M   'P 1'
#
loop_
_entity.id
_entity.type
_entity.pdbx_description
1 polymer ?
#
loop_
_entity_poly.entity_id
_entity_poly.type
_entity_poly.pdbx_seq_one_letter_code
_entity_poly.pdbx_strand_id
1 'polypeptide(L)'
;TSVLGMRELVKTPFKFVLTKPELLENLERSDTSLDRSGQGNSLLVFSAQCNFSGYKMPLEIIESVHKQGLINTGTQIAGDDLTNKKDVNNFYVLLDSAAFVGSSYLDVGKYKPDFFCVSFYKMFGYPTGVGALIVSKRGQSVLQKKYYGGGTVNIAMTRQDFHEKRFGFSSQFEDGTLPFLTIANLLEGFNTLEHLVPTKKGKNTMQRISKYVFQLAKYGYDKLSALKHANGQPLIKFYNHTSYKDSRYQGGIITFNILHEDGAFVGFAEVACLAAVFNIQLRTGCFCNPGACQWFLQLSNNDIRKQ
;
A
#
# COMPACT_ATOMS: atom_id res chain seq x y z
N THR A 1 2.44 -2.80 -7.55
CA THR A 1 2.46 -1.36 -7.84
C THR A 1 3.58 -0.71 -7.06
N SER A 2 4.34 0.20 -7.67
CA SER A 2 5.36 1.02 -6.98
C SER A 2 4.90 2.48 -7.02
N VAL A 3 4.44 3.02 -5.89
CA VAL A 3 4.02 4.42 -5.78
C VAL A 3 5.19 5.37 -6.05
N LEU A 4 6.39 5.00 -5.61
CA LEU A 4 7.61 5.77 -5.92
C LEU A 4 7.91 5.78 -7.42
N GLY A 5 7.78 4.63 -8.09
CA GLY A 5 7.99 4.51 -9.54
C GLY A 5 6.98 5.31 -10.35
N MET A 6 5.75 5.50 -9.85
CA MET A 6 4.75 6.36 -10.53
C MET A 6 5.28 7.78 -10.75
N ARG A 7 6.14 8.29 -9.86
CA ARG A 7 6.70 9.66 -9.96
C ARG A 7 7.47 9.89 -11.25
N GLU A 8 8.06 8.86 -11.85
CA GLU A 8 8.77 8.97 -13.13
C GLU A 8 7.80 9.18 -14.29
N LEU A 9 6.62 8.55 -14.23
CA LEU A 9 5.61 8.59 -15.29
C LEU A 9 4.67 9.80 -15.20
N VAL A 10 4.51 10.38 -14.00
CA VAL A 10 3.66 11.56 -13.82
C VAL A 10 4.37 12.81 -14.37
N LYS A 11 3.83 13.34 -15.47
CA LYS A 11 4.22 14.61 -16.09
C LYS A 11 3.56 15.79 -15.37
N THR A 12 3.91 15.99 -14.10
CA THR A 12 3.53 17.18 -13.32
C THR A 12 4.80 17.79 -12.73
N PRO A 13 4.94 19.12 -12.71
CA PRO A 13 6.03 19.76 -11.97
C PRO A 13 5.86 19.53 -10.47
N PHE A 14 4.63 19.46 -9.95
CA PHE A 14 4.37 19.45 -8.51
C PHE A 14 4.29 18.03 -7.95
N LYS A 15 5.32 17.62 -7.19
CA LYS A 15 5.37 16.33 -6.49
C LYS A 15 5.70 16.56 -5.03
N PHE A 16 4.90 15.95 -4.16
CA PHE A 16 5.03 16.08 -2.72
C PHE A 16 5.15 14.72 -2.05
N VAL A 17 5.73 14.72 -0.85
CA VAL A 17 5.81 13.55 0.03
C VAL A 17 5.26 13.92 1.38
N LEU A 18 4.33 13.10 1.85
CA LEU A 18 3.73 13.20 3.17
C LEU A 18 4.28 12.09 4.06
N THR A 19 4.68 12.47 5.26
CA THR A 19 4.90 11.54 6.35
C THR A 19 3.56 11.08 6.93
N LYS A 20 3.59 10.01 7.72
CA LYS A 20 2.38 9.51 8.40
C LYS A 20 1.74 10.58 9.29
N PRO A 21 2.46 11.30 10.18
CA PRO A 21 1.85 12.34 11.01
C PRO A 21 1.16 13.44 10.19
N GLU A 22 1.84 13.98 9.16
CA GLU A 22 1.27 15.05 8.31
C GLU A 22 -0.03 14.61 7.61
N LEU A 23 -0.10 13.36 7.15
CA LEU A 23 -1.33 12.83 6.55
C LEU A 23 -2.44 12.59 7.59
N LEU A 24 -2.10 12.31 8.85
CA LEU A 24 -3.09 12.08 9.91
C LEU A 24 -3.70 13.39 10.43
N GLU A 25 -3.04 14.54 10.26
CA GLU A 25 -3.60 15.86 10.58
C GLU A 25 -4.95 16.10 9.87
N ASN A 26 -5.14 15.49 8.70
CA ASN A 26 -6.41 15.53 7.96
C ASN A 26 -7.61 14.98 8.75
N LEU A 27 -7.39 14.18 9.79
CA LEU A 27 -8.45 13.65 10.66
C LEU A 27 -8.70 14.52 11.89
N GLU A 28 -7.77 15.39 12.25
CA GLU A 28 -7.83 16.17 13.49
C GLU A 28 -8.55 17.52 13.31
N ARG A 29 -8.53 18.08 12.10
CA ARG A 29 -9.15 19.37 11.78
C ARG A 29 -10.31 19.16 10.82
N SER A 30 -11.54 19.30 11.32
CA SER A 30 -12.79 19.03 10.59
C SER A 30 -13.51 20.26 10.04
N ASP A 31 -13.07 21.48 10.37
CA ASP A 31 -13.99 22.63 10.42
C ASP A 31 -13.93 23.59 9.23
N THR A 32 -13.31 23.22 8.11
CA THR A 32 -13.34 24.09 6.91
C THR A 32 -13.68 23.32 5.65
N SER A 33 -14.97 23.32 5.27
CA SER A 33 -15.35 22.99 3.89
C SER A 33 -14.73 24.04 2.98
N LEU A 34 -13.82 23.62 2.10
CA LEU A 34 -13.24 24.53 1.11
C LEU A 34 -14.14 24.57 -0.11
N ASP A 35 -14.47 25.78 -0.56
CA ASP A 35 -15.00 25.98 -1.90
C ASP A 35 -13.91 25.61 -2.91
N ARG A 36 -14.10 24.44 -3.54
CA ARG A 36 -13.23 23.92 -4.59
C ARG A 36 -13.56 24.64 -5.89
N SER A 37 -12.83 25.69 -6.18
CA SER A 37 -12.94 26.45 -7.44
C SER A 37 -11.77 26.18 -8.40
N GLY A 38 -10.82 25.31 -8.02
CA GLY A 38 -9.67 24.97 -8.86
C GLY A 38 -10.06 24.16 -10.10
N GLN A 39 -9.54 24.56 -11.27
CA GLN A 39 -9.73 23.85 -12.53
C GLN A 39 -8.87 22.56 -12.65
N GLY A 40 -7.94 22.33 -11.71
CA GLY A 40 -7.00 21.20 -11.75
C GLY A 40 -7.44 19.97 -10.95
N ASN A 41 -6.66 18.88 -11.11
CA ASN A 41 -6.82 17.63 -10.38
C ASN A 41 -5.53 17.30 -9.62
N SER A 42 -5.68 16.88 -8.35
CA SER A 42 -4.59 16.39 -7.51
C SER A 42 -4.83 14.93 -7.14
N LEU A 43 -3.76 14.13 -7.08
CA LEU A 43 -3.83 12.71 -6.72
C LEU A 43 -3.05 12.45 -5.43
N LEU A 44 -3.75 12.06 -4.38
CA LEU A 44 -3.15 11.48 -3.20
C LEU A 44 -2.99 9.97 -3.38
N VAL A 45 -1.80 9.45 -3.11
CA VAL A 45 -1.51 8.02 -3.15
C VAL A 45 -0.94 7.56 -1.81
N PHE A 46 -1.54 6.56 -1.18
CA PHE A 46 -1.01 5.96 0.04
C PHE A 46 -1.37 4.48 0.15
N SER A 47 -0.61 3.74 0.96
CA SER A 47 -0.87 2.32 1.20
C SER A 47 -1.84 2.13 2.35
N ALA A 48 -2.85 1.29 2.15
CA ALA A 48 -3.78 0.90 3.22
C ALA A 48 -3.09 0.12 4.34
N GLN A 49 -2.07 -0.69 3.99
CA GLN A 49 -1.20 -1.37 4.94
C GLN A 49 0.26 -1.24 4.50
N CYS A 50 1.12 -0.82 5.42
CA CYS A 50 2.56 -0.84 5.23
C CYS A 50 3.04 -2.29 5.13
N ASN A 51 3.62 -2.67 4.00
CA ASN A 51 4.23 -3.99 3.78
C ASN A 51 5.57 -4.18 4.53
N PHE A 52 6.05 -3.15 5.26
CA PHE A 52 7.23 -3.24 6.13
C PHE A 52 6.83 -3.40 7.60
N SER A 53 6.05 -2.48 8.18
CA SER A 53 5.71 -2.53 9.61
C SER A 53 4.37 -3.22 9.92
N GLY A 54 3.59 -3.55 8.89
CA GLY A 54 2.23 -4.05 9.06
C GLY A 54 1.22 -2.99 9.49
N TYR A 55 1.63 -1.73 9.66
CA TYR A 55 0.72 -0.67 10.10
C TYR A 55 -0.39 -0.43 9.08
N LYS A 56 -1.62 -0.32 9.55
CA LYS A 56 -2.81 -0.03 8.75
C LYS A 56 -3.18 1.44 8.90
N MET A 57 -3.27 2.14 7.77
CA MET A 57 -3.67 3.54 7.74
C MET A 57 -5.18 3.65 8.04
N PRO A 58 -5.63 4.61 8.87
CA PRO A 58 -7.05 4.91 8.99
C PRO A 58 -7.62 5.30 7.62
N LEU A 59 -8.69 4.62 7.18
CA LEU A 59 -9.25 4.82 5.84
C LEU A 59 -10.24 5.99 5.80
N GLU A 60 -10.62 6.54 6.96
CA GLU A 60 -11.39 7.78 7.12
C GLU A 60 -10.70 8.98 6.42
N ILE A 61 -9.38 8.90 6.23
CA ILE A 61 -8.59 9.91 5.50
C ILE A 61 -9.12 10.10 4.08
N ILE A 62 -9.64 9.05 3.45
CA ILE A 62 -10.20 9.11 2.10
C ILE A 62 -11.36 10.10 2.06
N GLU A 63 -12.29 9.97 3.00
CA GLU A 63 -13.45 10.86 3.10
C GLU A 63 -13.03 12.29 3.45
N SER A 64 -12.10 12.46 4.40
CA SER A 64 -11.55 13.77 4.74
C SER A 64 -10.94 14.46 3.52
N VAL A 65 -10.06 13.79 2.79
CA VAL A 65 -9.42 14.34 1.58
C VAL A 65 -10.45 14.65 0.50
N HIS A 66 -11.47 13.80 0.34
CA HIS A 66 -12.57 14.06 -0.59
C HIS A 66 -13.45 15.24 -0.20
N LYS A 67 -13.55 15.61 1.08
CA LYS A 67 -14.33 16.77 1.55
C LYS A 67 -13.54 18.07 1.56
N GLN A 68 -12.34 18.06 2.14
CA GLN A 68 -11.57 19.27 2.43
C GLN A 68 -10.18 19.33 1.79
N GLY A 69 -9.80 18.33 0.98
CA GLY A 69 -8.47 18.28 0.38
C GLY A 69 -7.40 17.93 1.43
N LEU A 70 -6.14 18.25 1.15
CA LEU A 70 -5.05 18.07 2.12
C LEU A 70 -4.90 19.30 3.02
N ILE A 71 -4.74 19.06 4.31
CA ILE A 71 -4.47 20.12 5.30
C ILE A 71 -3.00 20.54 5.26
N ASN A 72 -2.13 19.53 5.20
CA ASN A 72 -0.70 19.67 5.05
C ASN A 72 -0.31 19.13 3.67
N THR A 73 0.44 19.90 2.89
CA THR A 73 0.92 19.50 1.56
C THR A 73 2.19 18.65 1.62
N GLY A 74 2.82 18.55 2.79
CA GLY A 74 4.06 17.82 3.01
C GLY A 74 5.27 18.50 2.37
N THR A 75 6.32 17.71 2.15
CA THR A 75 7.57 18.22 1.56
C THR A 75 7.51 18.17 0.04
N GLN A 76 7.75 19.31 -0.63
CA GLN A 76 7.90 19.36 -2.08
C GLN A 76 9.24 18.73 -2.50
N ILE A 77 9.21 17.85 -3.50
CA ILE A 77 10.40 17.14 -4.00
C ILE A 77 10.66 17.36 -5.50
N ALA A 78 9.77 18.09 -6.19
CA ALA A 78 9.95 18.48 -7.59
C ALA A 78 9.10 19.72 -7.91
N GLY A 79 9.51 20.46 -8.95
CA GLY A 79 8.82 21.63 -9.48
C GLY A 79 9.28 22.94 -8.86
N ASP A 80 8.71 24.04 -9.34
CA ASP A 80 8.96 25.37 -8.80
C ASP A 80 8.32 25.53 -7.41
N ASP A 81 8.95 26.32 -6.53
CA ASP A 81 8.46 26.55 -5.18
C ASP A 81 7.05 27.14 -5.21
N LEU A 82 6.09 26.37 -4.71
CA LEU A 82 4.74 26.85 -4.47
C LEU A 82 4.75 27.66 -3.18
N THR A 83 4.68 28.99 -3.32
CA THR A 83 4.59 29.92 -2.18
C THR A 83 3.28 29.73 -1.42
N ASN A 84 3.26 28.88 -0.38
CA ASN A 84 2.20 28.73 0.64
C ASN A 84 0.73 28.81 0.17
N LYS A 85 0.44 28.45 -1.08
CA LYS A 85 -0.92 28.45 -1.62
C LYS A 85 -1.55 27.09 -1.33
N LYS A 86 -2.69 27.13 -0.64
CA LYS A 86 -3.51 25.94 -0.38
C LYS A 86 -3.95 25.32 -1.70
N ASP A 87 -3.81 24.01 -1.83
CA ASP A 87 -4.24 23.29 -3.03
C ASP A 87 -5.77 23.25 -3.11
N VAL A 88 -6.34 23.99 -4.07
CA VAL A 88 -7.78 24.08 -4.33
C VAL A 88 -8.26 23.14 -5.45
N ASN A 89 -7.39 22.24 -5.92
CA ASN A 89 -7.73 21.27 -6.95
C ASN A 89 -8.72 20.21 -6.46
N ASN A 90 -9.31 19.50 -7.43
CA ASN A 90 -10.11 18.32 -7.15
C ASN A 90 -9.21 17.15 -6.74
N PHE A 91 -9.33 16.74 -5.47
CA PHE A 91 -8.55 15.63 -4.94
C PHE A 91 -9.16 14.27 -5.28
N TYR A 92 -8.33 13.41 -5.84
CA TYR A 92 -8.56 11.97 -6.06
C TYR A 92 -7.63 11.16 -5.16
N VAL A 93 -8.07 9.96 -4.79
CA VAL A 93 -7.33 9.06 -3.90
C VAL A 93 -7.09 7.72 -4.60
N LEU A 94 -5.82 7.35 -4.74
CA LEU A 94 -5.38 5.99 -5.08
C LEU A 94 -4.90 5.29 -3.81
N LEU A 95 -5.64 4.26 -3.42
CA LEU A 95 -5.30 3.41 -2.29
C LEU A 95 -4.51 2.18 -2.76
N ASP A 96 -3.23 2.08 -2.40
CA ASP A 96 -2.52 0.80 -2.56
C ASP A 96 -3.02 -0.17 -1.48
N SER A 97 -3.96 -1.02 -1.86
CA SER A 97 -4.59 -1.99 -0.98
C SER A 97 -3.99 -3.38 -1.10
N ALA A 98 -2.99 -3.59 -1.96
CA ALA A 98 -2.50 -4.92 -2.31
C ALA A 98 -1.98 -5.71 -1.10
N ALA A 99 -1.27 -5.06 -0.17
CA ALA A 99 -0.84 -5.70 1.08
C ALA A 99 -1.96 -5.80 2.12
N PHE A 100 -2.93 -4.89 2.09
CA PHE A 100 -4.03 -4.84 3.06
C PHE A 100 -5.03 -5.97 2.82
N VAL A 101 -5.53 -6.10 1.58
CA VAL A 101 -6.56 -7.09 1.21
C VAL A 101 -6.07 -8.54 1.28
N GLY A 102 -4.76 -8.76 1.35
CA GLY A 102 -4.18 -10.10 1.54
C GLY A 102 -4.61 -10.74 2.87
N SER A 103 -4.86 -9.94 3.91
CA SER A 103 -5.27 -10.46 5.22
C SER A 103 -6.23 -9.55 5.98
N SER A 104 -6.81 -8.54 5.34
CA SER A 104 -7.74 -7.59 5.97
C SER A 104 -8.94 -7.36 5.09
N TYR A 105 -10.09 -7.12 5.72
CA TYR A 105 -11.32 -6.82 5.00
C TYR A 105 -11.36 -5.33 4.62
N LEU A 106 -11.52 -5.06 3.33
CA LEU A 106 -11.75 -3.71 2.80
C LEU A 106 -13.22 -3.54 2.47
N ASP A 107 -13.93 -2.71 3.23
CA ASP A 107 -15.32 -2.35 2.97
C ASP A 107 -15.37 -1.14 2.03
N VAL A 108 -15.57 -1.39 0.74
CA VAL A 108 -15.69 -0.35 -0.29
C VAL A 108 -17.05 0.35 -0.31
N GLY A 109 -18.04 -0.18 0.43
CA GLY A 109 -19.30 0.52 0.67
C GLY A 109 -19.12 1.67 1.65
N LYS A 110 -18.26 1.48 2.66
CA LYS A 110 -17.88 2.49 3.65
C LYS A 110 -16.79 3.43 3.14
N TYR A 111 -15.66 2.89 2.69
CA TYR A 111 -14.50 3.68 2.27
C TYR A 111 -14.42 3.70 0.75
N LYS A 112 -14.50 4.88 0.15
CA LYS A 112 -14.69 5.03 -1.31
C LYS A 112 -13.49 5.67 -2.00
N PRO A 113 -12.32 5.00 -2.08
CA PRO A 113 -11.20 5.55 -2.85
C PRO A 113 -11.58 5.62 -4.34
N ASP A 114 -10.95 6.54 -5.08
CA ASP A 114 -11.20 6.67 -6.52
C ASP A 114 -10.60 5.53 -7.31
N PHE A 115 -9.46 5.04 -6.82
CA PHE A 115 -8.70 3.96 -7.38
C PHE A 115 -8.17 3.08 -6.25
N PHE A 116 -8.17 1.76 -6.41
CA PHE A 116 -7.41 0.89 -5.51
C PHE A 116 -6.91 -0.36 -6.23
N CYS A 117 -5.74 -0.84 -5.82
CA CYS A 117 -5.14 -2.03 -6.42
C CYS A 117 -5.28 -3.26 -5.53
N VAL A 118 -5.52 -4.41 -6.16
CA VAL A 118 -5.65 -5.72 -5.52
C VAL A 118 -4.61 -6.66 -6.10
N SER A 119 -4.08 -7.52 -5.24
CA SER A 119 -3.13 -8.57 -5.61
C SER A 119 -3.65 -9.89 -5.10
N PHE A 120 -4.15 -10.72 -6.01
CA PHE A 120 -4.87 -11.94 -5.65
C PHE A 120 -3.95 -13.02 -5.07
N TYR A 121 -2.72 -13.15 -5.59
CA TYR A 121 -1.74 -14.08 -5.02
C TYR A 121 -1.41 -13.76 -3.54
N LYS A 122 -1.58 -12.52 -3.08
CA LYS A 122 -1.39 -12.17 -1.66
C LYS A 122 -2.56 -12.62 -0.78
N MET A 123 -3.73 -12.89 -1.37
CA MET A 123 -4.91 -13.37 -0.64
C MET A 123 -4.87 -14.89 -0.46
N PHE A 124 -4.48 -15.63 -1.49
CA PHE A 124 -4.58 -17.10 -1.50
C PHE A 124 -3.40 -17.81 -2.19
N GLY A 125 -2.28 -17.13 -2.44
CA GLY A 125 -1.01 -17.74 -2.89
C GLY A 125 -0.90 -18.03 -4.39
N TYR A 126 -2.01 -18.27 -5.09
CA TYR A 126 -2.05 -18.63 -6.50
C TYR A 126 -3.31 -18.07 -7.18
N PRO A 127 -3.27 -17.53 -8.40
CA PRO A 127 -2.14 -17.49 -9.30
C PRO A 127 -1.27 -16.24 -9.13
N THR A 128 0.01 -16.39 -9.45
CA THR A 128 0.93 -15.25 -9.55
C THR A 128 0.68 -14.49 -10.86
N GLY A 129 1.10 -13.22 -10.91
CA GLY A 129 1.02 -12.40 -12.13
C GLY A 129 -0.34 -11.76 -12.43
N VAL A 130 -1.37 -12.01 -11.63
CA VAL A 130 -2.70 -11.36 -11.79
C VAL A 130 -3.02 -10.45 -10.60
N GLY A 131 -3.52 -9.27 -10.94
CA GLY A 131 -4.03 -8.27 -10.01
C GLY A 131 -5.11 -7.44 -10.71
N ALA A 132 -5.72 -6.52 -9.97
CA ALA A 132 -6.75 -5.64 -10.50
C ALA A 132 -6.52 -4.21 -10.05
N LEU A 133 -6.81 -3.25 -10.92
CA LEU A 133 -7.05 -1.86 -10.56
C LEU A 133 -8.55 -1.64 -10.59
N ILE A 134 -9.14 -1.35 -9.44
CA ILE A 134 -10.56 -1.03 -9.34
C ILE A 134 -10.68 0.48 -9.40
N VAL A 135 -11.59 0.95 -10.25
CA VAL A 135 -11.77 2.37 -10.54
C VAL A 135 -13.23 2.74 -10.26
N SER A 136 -13.42 3.78 -9.45
CA SER A 136 -14.75 4.35 -9.22
C SER A 136 -15.27 5.09 -10.46
N LYS A 137 -16.59 5.29 -10.56
CA LYS A 137 -17.17 6.15 -11.62
C LYS A 137 -16.59 7.58 -11.62
N ARG A 138 -16.21 8.10 -10.44
CA ARG A 138 -15.57 9.42 -10.30
C ARG A 138 -14.13 9.39 -10.84
N GLY A 139 -13.36 8.36 -10.49
CA GLY A 139 -11.99 8.17 -11.01
C GLY A 139 -11.95 7.90 -12.51
N GLN A 140 -13.00 7.27 -13.06
CA GLN A 140 -13.12 6.96 -14.49
C GLN A 140 -13.04 8.21 -15.37
N SER A 141 -13.60 9.35 -14.93
CA SER A 141 -13.63 10.58 -15.74
C SER A 141 -12.26 11.24 -15.91
N VAL A 142 -11.30 10.91 -15.03
CA VAL A 142 -9.95 11.50 -15.04
C VAL A 142 -8.85 10.50 -15.39
N LEU A 143 -9.14 9.19 -15.40
CA LEU A 143 -8.15 8.19 -15.77
C LEU A 143 -8.03 8.09 -17.30
N GLN A 144 -6.96 8.67 -17.83
CA GLN A 144 -6.67 8.67 -19.25
C GLN A 144 -5.44 7.82 -19.57
N LYS A 145 -5.58 6.89 -20.51
CA LYS A 145 -4.46 6.09 -21.00
C LYS A 145 -3.68 6.85 -22.08
N LYS A 146 -2.37 6.99 -21.86
CA LYS A 146 -1.45 7.74 -22.74
C LYS A 146 -0.88 6.94 -23.91
N TYR A 147 -0.97 5.63 -23.87
CA TYR A 147 -0.54 4.75 -24.95
C TYR A 147 -1.66 3.76 -25.29
N TYR A 148 -1.53 3.04 -26.39
CA TYR A 148 -2.40 1.91 -26.70
C TYR A 148 -1.53 0.69 -27.03
N GLY A 149 -2.02 -0.48 -26.67
CA GLY A 149 -1.48 -1.77 -27.08
C GLY A 149 -2.50 -2.52 -27.91
N GLY A 150 -2.07 -3.62 -28.53
CA GLY A 150 -2.97 -4.56 -29.20
C GLY A 150 -4.11 -4.97 -28.26
N GLY A 151 -5.28 -5.25 -28.80
CA GLY A 151 -6.45 -5.57 -27.97
C GLY A 151 -7.18 -4.37 -27.34
N THR A 152 -6.63 -3.15 -27.39
CA THR A 152 -7.28 -1.93 -26.84
C THR A 152 -7.76 -0.94 -27.90
N VAL A 153 -7.56 -1.25 -29.18
CA VAL A 153 -7.91 -0.41 -30.34
C VAL A 153 -8.73 -1.20 -31.37
N ASN A 154 -9.64 -0.50 -32.05
CA ASN A 154 -10.37 -0.97 -33.24
C ASN A 154 -9.57 -0.69 -34.52
N ILE A 155 -8.91 0.46 -34.57
CA ILE A 155 -8.15 0.93 -35.74
C ILE A 155 -6.79 1.43 -35.24
N ALA A 156 -5.72 1.03 -35.91
CA ALA A 156 -4.40 1.63 -35.77
C ALA A 156 -3.81 1.79 -37.18
N MET A 157 -3.48 3.02 -37.55
CA MET A 157 -2.89 3.30 -38.85
C MET A 157 -1.37 3.38 -38.75
N THR A 158 -0.67 2.84 -39.74
CA THR A 158 0.81 2.87 -39.79
C THR A 158 1.35 4.05 -40.60
N ARG A 159 0.55 4.56 -41.53
CA ARG A 159 0.92 5.65 -42.45
C ARG A 159 0.36 7.01 -42.05
N GLN A 160 -0.45 7.07 -40.99
CA GLN A 160 -1.05 8.27 -40.44
C GLN A 160 -1.09 8.14 -38.91
N ASP A 161 -0.92 9.26 -38.20
CA ASP A 161 -1.01 9.31 -36.74
C ASP A 161 -2.49 9.29 -36.31
N PHE A 162 -3.14 8.14 -36.49
CA PHE A 162 -4.53 7.91 -36.15
C PHE A 162 -4.73 6.53 -35.53
N HIS A 163 -5.52 6.50 -34.46
CA HIS A 163 -6.01 5.27 -33.85
C HIS A 163 -7.41 5.48 -33.26
N GLU A 164 -8.20 4.43 -33.21
CA GLU A 164 -9.51 4.40 -32.57
C GLU A 164 -9.48 3.38 -31.43
N LYS A 165 -9.73 3.82 -30.20
CA LYS A 165 -9.76 2.94 -29.02
C LYS A 165 -11.06 2.13 -28.98
N ARG A 166 -11.01 0.92 -28.41
CA ARG A 166 -12.21 0.09 -28.19
C ARG A 166 -13.23 0.81 -27.31
N PHE A 167 -14.50 0.51 -27.56
CA PHE A 167 -15.61 0.97 -26.73
C PHE A 167 -15.61 0.24 -25.37
N GLY A 168 -15.86 0.99 -24.30
CA GLY A 168 -15.83 0.48 -22.93
C GLY A 168 -14.57 0.89 -22.18
N PHE A 169 -14.72 1.22 -20.90
CA PHE A 169 -13.61 1.75 -20.10
C PHE A 169 -12.50 0.72 -19.85
N SER A 170 -12.84 -0.47 -19.36
CA SER A 170 -11.83 -1.49 -19.02
C SER A 170 -11.04 -1.97 -20.24
N SER A 171 -11.71 -2.18 -21.37
CA SER A 171 -11.08 -2.63 -22.63
C SER A 171 -10.03 -1.67 -23.16
N GLN A 172 -10.04 -0.39 -22.75
CA GLN A 172 -8.99 0.55 -23.11
C GLN A 172 -7.70 0.31 -22.34
N PHE A 173 -7.75 -0.35 -21.17
CA PHE A 173 -6.61 -0.58 -20.27
C PHE A 173 -6.12 -2.03 -20.23
N GLU A 174 -6.80 -2.93 -20.92
CA GLU A 174 -6.50 -4.37 -20.99
C GLU A 174 -5.66 -4.67 -22.24
N ASP A 175 -4.38 -4.32 -22.18
CA ASP A 175 -3.43 -4.53 -23.28
C ASP A 175 -3.15 -6.02 -23.54
N GLY A 176 -3.20 -6.38 -24.82
CA GLY A 176 -2.92 -7.71 -25.33
C GLY A 176 -4.03 -8.71 -25.06
N THR A 177 -3.66 -9.99 -25.10
CA THR A 177 -4.53 -11.08 -24.70
C THR A 177 -4.46 -11.21 -23.18
N LEU A 178 -5.59 -11.01 -22.50
CA LEU A 178 -5.68 -11.21 -21.07
C LEU A 178 -5.40 -12.67 -20.70
N PRO A 179 -4.81 -12.95 -19.52
CA PRO A 179 -4.57 -14.31 -19.04
C PRO A 179 -5.88 -14.93 -18.53
N PHE A 180 -6.84 -15.17 -19.42
CA PHE A 180 -8.21 -15.56 -19.09
C PHE A 180 -8.31 -16.86 -18.27
N LEU A 181 -7.42 -17.84 -18.49
CA LEU A 181 -7.33 -19.04 -17.66
C LEU A 181 -6.93 -18.70 -16.22
N THR A 182 -5.93 -17.83 -16.08
CA THR A 182 -5.45 -17.36 -14.78
C THR A 182 -6.50 -16.51 -14.06
N ILE A 183 -7.28 -15.71 -14.80
CA ILE A 183 -8.41 -14.95 -14.25
C ILE A 183 -9.52 -15.89 -13.77
N ALA A 184 -9.83 -16.94 -14.52
CA ALA A 184 -10.84 -17.93 -14.12
C ALA A 184 -10.46 -18.63 -12.80
N ASN A 185 -9.17 -18.91 -12.59
CA ASN A 185 -8.67 -19.54 -11.36
C ASN A 185 -8.85 -18.67 -10.10
N LEU A 186 -9.11 -17.37 -10.23
CA LEU A 186 -9.41 -16.52 -9.07
C LEU A 186 -10.68 -16.98 -8.34
N LEU A 187 -11.66 -17.53 -9.07
CA LEU A 187 -12.89 -18.06 -8.48
C LEU A 187 -12.59 -19.15 -7.46
N GLU A 188 -11.69 -20.08 -7.81
CA GLU A 188 -11.29 -21.16 -6.91
C GLU A 188 -10.53 -20.63 -5.68
N GLY A 189 -9.70 -19.60 -5.86
CA GLY A 189 -9.03 -18.92 -4.75
C GLY A 189 -10.02 -18.31 -3.75
N PHE A 190 -11.07 -17.65 -4.22
CA PHE A 190 -12.11 -17.10 -3.36
C PHE A 190 -12.95 -18.20 -2.68
N ASN A 191 -13.38 -19.21 -3.44
CA ASN A 191 -14.11 -20.36 -2.91
C ASN A 191 -13.32 -21.08 -1.81
N THR A 192 -12.01 -21.27 -2.02
CA THR A 192 -11.12 -21.89 -1.03
C THR A 192 -11.06 -21.07 0.26
N LEU A 193 -10.91 -19.74 0.17
CA LEU A 193 -10.91 -18.88 1.36
C LEU A 193 -12.22 -18.99 2.15
N GLU A 194 -13.36 -18.96 1.46
CA GLU A 194 -14.67 -19.08 2.08
C GLU A 194 -14.92 -20.46 2.67
N HIS A 195 -14.45 -21.52 2.00
CA HIS A 195 -14.56 -22.89 2.47
C HIS A 195 -13.73 -23.13 3.75
N LEU A 196 -12.47 -22.67 3.76
CA LEU A 196 -11.56 -22.85 4.90
C LEU A 196 -11.93 -21.94 6.08
N VAL A 197 -12.40 -20.73 5.81
CA VAL A 197 -12.72 -19.73 6.85
C VAL A 197 -14.14 -19.18 6.64
N PRO A 198 -15.19 -20.01 6.82
CA PRO A 198 -16.56 -19.61 6.51
C PRO A 198 -17.07 -18.50 7.42
N THR A 199 -18.09 -17.78 6.97
CA THR A 199 -18.77 -16.77 7.80
C THR A 199 -19.26 -17.39 9.10
N LYS A 200 -18.90 -16.77 10.24
CA LYS A 200 -19.27 -17.27 11.57
C LYS A 200 -19.51 -16.10 12.52
N LYS A 201 -20.63 -16.15 13.26
CA LYS A 201 -21.03 -15.12 14.24
C LYS A 201 -21.07 -13.71 13.64
N GLY A 202 -21.67 -13.56 12.46
CA GLY A 202 -21.81 -12.27 11.76
C GLY A 202 -20.51 -11.67 11.24
N LYS A 203 -19.40 -12.43 11.23
CA LYS A 203 -18.12 -11.99 10.66
C LYS A 203 -17.82 -12.75 9.38
N ASN A 204 -17.52 -12.01 8.32
CA ASN A 204 -17.14 -12.59 7.03
C ASN A 204 -15.74 -13.22 7.08
N THR A 205 -15.43 -13.98 6.03
CA THR A 205 -14.14 -14.68 5.81
C THR A 205 -12.93 -13.81 6.12
N MET A 206 -12.82 -12.64 5.46
CA MET A 206 -11.65 -11.78 5.60
C MET A 206 -11.55 -11.09 6.97
N GLN A 207 -12.68 -10.78 7.62
CA GLN A 207 -12.70 -10.26 8.99
C GLN A 207 -12.17 -11.31 9.99
N ARG A 208 -12.54 -12.58 9.79
CA ARG A 208 -12.03 -13.69 10.60
C ARG A 208 -10.54 -13.90 10.38
N ILE A 209 -10.08 -13.92 9.13
CA ILE A 209 -8.65 -13.99 8.77
C ILE A 209 -7.88 -12.84 9.41
N SER A 210 -8.35 -11.61 9.28
CA SER A 210 -7.70 -10.42 9.84
C SER A 210 -7.53 -10.51 11.34
N LYS A 211 -8.58 -10.95 12.05
CA LYS A 211 -8.54 -11.15 13.50
C LYS A 211 -7.49 -12.21 13.88
N TYR A 212 -7.48 -13.35 13.20
CA TYR A 212 -6.57 -14.45 13.51
C TYR A 212 -5.11 -14.08 13.23
N VAL A 213 -4.84 -13.46 12.08
CA VAL A 213 -3.51 -12.98 11.69
C VAL A 213 -2.99 -11.95 12.70
N PHE A 214 -3.82 -11.02 13.16
CA PHE A 214 -3.43 -10.08 14.21
C PHE A 214 -3.11 -10.79 15.54
N GLN A 215 -3.91 -11.78 15.94
CA GLN A 215 -3.66 -12.54 17.18
C GLN A 215 -2.32 -13.29 17.12
N LEU A 216 -1.99 -13.90 15.99
CA LEU A 216 -0.68 -14.54 15.77
C LEU A 216 0.46 -13.53 15.83
N ALA A 217 0.31 -12.39 15.17
CA ALA A 217 1.33 -11.33 15.19
C ALA A 217 1.52 -10.76 16.60
N LYS A 218 0.44 -10.55 17.35
CA LYS A 218 0.51 -10.14 18.75
C LYS A 218 1.22 -11.17 19.61
N TYR A 219 0.88 -12.46 19.47
CA TYR A 219 1.55 -13.52 20.20
C TYR A 219 3.05 -13.57 19.89
N GLY A 220 3.43 -13.51 18.61
CA GLY A 220 4.82 -13.47 18.19
C GLY A 220 5.57 -12.25 18.74
N TYR A 221 4.94 -11.07 18.68
CA TYR A 221 5.50 -9.85 19.26
C TYR A 221 5.71 -9.96 20.77
N ASP A 222 4.70 -10.45 21.52
CA ASP A 222 4.79 -10.59 22.98
C ASP A 222 5.91 -11.58 23.37
N LYS A 223 6.03 -12.71 22.66
CA LYS A 223 7.08 -13.70 22.89
C LYS A 223 8.48 -13.18 22.57
N LEU A 224 8.65 -12.53 21.41
CA LEU A 224 9.93 -11.95 21.01
C LEU A 224 10.34 -10.78 21.93
N SER A 225 9.37 -10.00 22.42
CA SER A 225 9.64 -8.86 23.32
C SER A 225 10.11 -9.28 24.71
N ALA A 226 9.81 -10.52 25.12
CA ALA A 226 10.27 -11.06 26.40
C ALA A 226 11.73 -11.55 26.34
N LEU A 227 12.32 -11.70 25.15
CA LEU A 227 13.68 -12.20 24.98
C LEU A 227 14.70 -11.14 25.40
N LYS A 228 15.60 -11.53 26.30
CA LYS A 228 16.66 -10.69 26.84
C LYS A 228 17.97 -11.46 26.90
N HIS A 229 19.07 -10.73 26.78
CA HIS A 229 20.41 -11.21 27.09
C HIS A 229 20.59 -11.41 28.60
N ALA A 230 21.64 -12.11 29.00
CA ALA A 230 21.94 -12.35 30.42
C ALA A 230 22.16 -11.05 31.21
N ASN A 231 22.64 -10.00 30.54
CA ASN A 231 22.81 -8.65 31.10
C ASN A 231 21.48 -7.85 31.23
N GLY A 232 20.33 -8.46 30.89
CA GLY A 232 19.01 -7.86 30.99
C GLY A 232 18.60 -6.97 29.80
N GLN A 233 19.50 -6.72 28.84
CA GLN A 233 19.19 -5.95 27.63
C GLN A 233 18.26 -6.73 26.69
N PRO A 234 17.38 -6.05 25.94
CA PRO A 234 16.48 -6.71 24.99
C PRO A 234 17.27 -7.34 23.83
N LEU A 235 16.89 -8.55 23.42
CA LEU A 235 17.48 -9.23 22.26
C LEU A 235 17.01 -8.62 20.92
N ILE A 236 15.82 -8.02 20.90
CA ILE A 236 15.11 -7.65 19.68
C ILE A 236 14.84 -6.13 19.64
N LYS A 237 15.21 -5.48 18.55
CA LYS A 237 14.80 -4.11 18.20
C LYS A 237 13.66 -4.15 17.20
N PHE A 238 12.44 -3.83 17.62
CA PHE A 238 11.27 -3.84 16.73
C PHE A 238 11.12 -2.55 15.92
N TYR A 239 10.56 -2.70 14.72
CA TYR A 239 10.18 -1.61 13.83
C TYR A 239 8.67 -1.63 13.60
N ASN A 240 7.92 -1.03 14.52
CA ASN A 240 6.46 -0.95 14.46
C ASN A 240 5.96 0.41 14.98
N HIS A 241 4.69 0.73 14.74
CA HIS A 241 4.08 1.98 15.21
C HIS A 241 3.11 1.81 16.39
N THR A 242 2.60 0.60 16.65
CA THR A 242 1.42 0.40 17.51
C THR A 242 1.63 -0.61 18.64
N SER A 243 2.80 -1.24 18.71
CA SER A 243 3.12 -2.30 19.67
C SER A 243 2.05 -3.42 19.71
N TYR A 244 1.39 -3.68 18.58
CA TYR A 244 0.40 -4.75 18.41
C TYR A 244 -0.76 -4.71 19.42
N LYS A 245 -1.14 -3.50 19.87
CA LYS A 245 -2.25 -3.32 20.83
C LYS A 245 -3.63 -3.38 20.17
N ASP A 246 -3.75 -2.96 18.92
CA ASP A 246 -5.04 -2.84 18.23
C ASP A 246 -4.98 -3.36 16.79
N SER A 247 -5.87 -4.32 16.49
CA SER A 247 -6.03 -4.93 15.16
C SER A 247 -6.47 -3.97 14.05
N ARG A 248 -7.06 -2.82 14.41
CA ARG A 248 -7.46 -1.78 13.47
C ARG A 248 -6.26 -1.12 12.80
N TYR A 249 -5.16 -0.96 13.54
CA TYR A 249 -3.97 -0.24 13.10
C TYR A 249 -2.77 -1.15 12.83
N GLN A 250 -2.88 -2.46 13.10
CA GLN A 250 -1.78 -3.42 12.94
C GLN A 250 -2.21 -4.67 12.19
N GLY A 251 -1.40 -5.06 11.21
CA GLY A 251 -1.50 -6.30 10.45
C GLY A 251 -0.58 -7.40 10.97
N GLY A 252 -0.36 -8.40 10.13
CA GLY A 252 0.35 -9.63 10.49
C GLY A 252 1.88 -9.59 10.43
N ILE A 253 2.48 -8.44 10.16
CA ILE A 253 3.92 -8.33 9.88
C ILE A 253 4.66 -7.96 11.16
N ILE A 254 5.72 -8.71 11.50
CA ILE A 254 6.68 -8.39 12.56
C ILE A 254 8.04 -8.13 11.94
N THR A 255 8.53 -6.91 12.10
CA THR A 255 9.82 -6.49 11.55
C THR A 255 10.73 -6.04 12.67
N PHE A 256 11.95 -6.56 12.67
CA PHE A 256 12.90 -6.37 13.75
C PHE A 256 14.35 -6.63 13.30
N ASN A 257 15.29 -6.11 14.09
CA ASN A 257 16.68 -6.57 14.10
C ASN A 257 16.96 -7.35 15.39
N ILE A 258 17.92 -8.27 15.32
CA ILE A 258 18.50 -8.94 16.50
C ILE A 258 19.72 -8.14 16.93
N LEU A 259 19.90 -8.00 18.25
CA LEU A 259 21.00 -7.28 18.87
C LEU A 259 21.98 -8.25 19.54
N HIS A 260 23.27 -7.95 19.48
CA HIS A 260 24.28 -8.51 20.36
C HIS A 260 24.13 -7.98 21.79
N GLU A 261 24.85 -8.57 22.75
CA GLU A 261 24.80 -8.17 24.17
C GLU A 261 25.23 -6.72 24.41
N ASP A 262 26.10 -6.19 23.54
CA ASP A 262 26.59 -4.80 23.53
C ASP A 262 25.65 -3.82 22.81
N GLY A 263 24.53 -4.32 22.25
CA GLY A 263 23.56 -3.54 21.49
C GLY A 263 23.87 -3.36 20.00
N ALA A 264 24.98 -3.91 19.50
CA ALA A 264 25.28 -3.92 18.06
C ALA A 264 24.30 -4.82 17.29
N PHE A 265 24.15 -4.60 15.99
CA PHE A 265 23.25 -5.41 15.17
C PHE A 265 23.90 -6.73 14.72
N VAL A 266 23.17 -7.83 14.86
CA VAL A 266 23.51 -9.09 14.19
C VAL A 266 23.20 -8.96 12.70
N GLY A 267 24.11 -9.41 11.83
CA GLY A 267 23.93 -9.35 10.39
C GLY A 267 22.69 -10.12 9.92
N PHE A 268 21.81 -9.50 9.14
CA PHE A 268 20.57 -10.15 8.70
C PHE A 268 20.80 -11.43 7.89
N ALA A 269 21.93 -11.52 7.16
CA ALA A 269 22.29 -12.68 6.35
C ALA A 269 22.64 -13.89 7.23
N GLU A 270 23.34 -13.65 8.34
CA GLU A 270 23.65 -14.66 9.35
C GLU A 270 22.35 -15.20 9.97
N VAL A 271 21.47 -14.30 10.40
CA VAL A 271 20.16 -14.66 10.97
C VAL A 271 19.32 -15.48 9.98
N ALA A 272 19.29 -15.08 8.70
CA ALA A 272 18.58 -15.84 7.66
C ALA A 272 19.13 -17.26 7.50
N CYS A 273 20.46 -17.41 7.46
CA CYS A 273 21.13 -18.70 7.30
C CYS A 273 20.83 -19.62 8.48
N LEU A 274 20.99 -19.12 9.71
CA LEU A 274 20.66 -19.86 10.93
C LEU A 274 19.19 -20.25 10.97
N ALA A 275 18.28 -19.32 10.70
CA ALA A 275 16.84 -19.60 10.67
C ALA A 275 16.50 -20.71 9.66
N ALA A 276 17.13 -20.72 8.49
CA ALA A 276 16.92 -21.74 7.46
C ALA A 276 17.33 -23.14 7.92
N VAL A 277 18.41 -23.28 8.72
CA VAL A 277 18.80 -24.57 9.32
C VAL A 277 17.71 -25.12 10.24
N PHE A 278 16.90 -24.25 10.85
CA PHE A 278 15.74 -24.61 11.67
C PHE A 278 14.41 -24.61 10.89
N ASN A 279 14.45 -24.65 9.55
CA ASN A 279 13.28 -24.61 8.67
C ASN A 279 12.40 -23.34 8.81
N ILE A 280 13.00 -22.23 9.23
CA ILE A 280 12.33 -20.92 9.33
C ILE A 280 12.82 -20.04 8.19
N GLN A 281 11.90 -19.69 7.29
CA GLN A 281 12.20 -18.80 6.16
C GLN A 281 11.88 -17.36 6.55
N LEU A 282 12.93 -16.54 6.68
CA LEU A 282 12.81 -15.12 6.99
C LEU A 282 12.99 -14.30 5.71
N ARG A 283 12.17 -13.26 5.60
CA ARG A 283 12.43 -12.20 4.63
C ARG A 283 13.49 -11.28 5.25
N THR A 284 14.70 -11.17 4.67
CA THR A 284 15.77 -10.27 5.17
C THR A 284 16.21 -9.14 4.20
N GLY A 285 16.56 -7.95 4.74
CA GLY A 285 17.04 -6.78 3.98
C GLY A 285 16.04 -5.61 3.88
N CYS A 286 16.45 -4.47 3.29
CA CYS A 286 15.54 -3.38 2.95
C CYS A 286 14.78 -3.74 1.65
N PHE A 287 13.54 -4.21 1.78
CA PHE A 287 12.69 -4.65 0.65
C PHE A 287 12.09 -3.53 -0.19
N CYS A 288 11.02 -3.87 -0.93
CA CYS A 288 10.08 -3.04 -1.70
C CYS A 288 9.39 -1.89 -0.92
N ASN A 289 9.94 -1.43 0.22
CA ASN A 289 9.49 -0.26 0.95
C ASN A 289 10.69 0.53 1.50
N PRO A 290 11.46 1.19 0.60
CA PRO A 290 12.65 1.93 1.00
C PRO A 290 12.33 3.09 1.94
N GLY A 291 11.15 3.72 1.80
CA GLY A 291 10.74 4.83 2.68
C GLY A 291 10.56 4.39 4.13
N ALA A 292 9.93 3.23 4.38
CA ALA A 292 9.83 2.70 5.74
C ALA A 292 11.21 2.29 6.28
N CYS A 293 12.06 1.66 5.45
CA CYS A 293 13.40 1.27 5.87
C CYS A 293 14.23 2.48 6.29
N GLN A 294 14.27 3.51 5.44
CA GLN A 294 14.95 4.77 5.70
C GLN A 294 14.47 5.42 7.01
N TRP A 295 13.15 5.50 7.20
CA TRP A 295 12.55 6.11 8.39
C TRP A 295 12.91 5.34 9.68
N PHE A 296 12.71 4.02 9.70
CA PHE A 296 12.93 3.20 10.90
C PHE A 296 14.40 3.04 11.26
N LEU A 297 15.28 3.02 10.26
CA LEU A 297 16.73 2.95 10.44
C LEU A 297 17.37 4.34 10.64
N GLN A 298 16.58 5.42 10.57
CA GLN A 298 17.04 6.80 10.71
C GLN A 298 18.17 7.16 9.72
N LEU A 299 18.08 6.62 8.51
CA LEU A 299 19.09 6.86 7.47
C LEU A 299 18.85 8.21 6.82
N SER A 300 19.90 9.03 6.74
CA SER A 300 19.87 10.25 5.96
C SER A 300 19.91 9.93 4.46
N ASN A 301 19.55 10.91 3.63
CA ASN A 301 19.69 10.78 2.17
C ASN A 301 21.14 10.51 1.75
N ASN A 302 22.12 10.99 2.52
CA ASN A 302 23.54 10.75 2.25
C ASN A 302 23.95 9.33 2.59
N ASP A 303 23.38 8.73 3.64
CA ASP A 303 23.65 7.33 3.99
C ASP A 303 23.13 6.39 2.90
N ILE A 304 21.94 6.69 2.35
CA ILE A 304 21.38 5.90 1.24
C ILE A 304 22.22 6.01 -0.03
N ARG A 305 22.75 7.20 -0.36
CA ARG A 305 23.58 7.39 -1.56
C ARG A 305 24.93 6.68 -1.50
N LYS A 306 25.40 6.31 -0.31
CA LYS A 306 26.70 5.64 -0.08
C LYS A 306 26.60 4.11 -0.07
N GLN A 307 25.40 3.54 -0.03
CA GLN A 307 25.15 2.10 -0.13
C GLN A 307 25.20 1.64 -1.59
#